data_AF-A0A9E6CUF5-F1
#
_entry.id   AF-A0A9E6CUF5-F1
#
_cell.length_a   1.000
_cell.length_b   1.000
_cell.length_c   1.000
_cell.angle_alpha   90.00
_cell.angle_beta   90.00
_cell.angle_gamma   90.00
#
_symmetry.space_group_name_H-M   'P 1'
#
loop_
_entity.id
_entity.type
_entity.pdbx_description
1 polymer ?
#
loop_
_entity_poly.entity_id
_entity_poly.type
_entity_poly.pdbx_seq_one_letter_code
_entity_poly.pdbx_strand_id
1 'polypeptide(L)'
;GSGWDMGDIEPAGLPAVRLAPMQGMAHLKSLSDEDMVNAQRVNLLDASSPNPSVETLLHAFLPHTFIDHTHANAVLALSDQPGGDAICRKVFGSKVGYVPYIMPGFALAKKAKQVFDENPKVEGLILFKHGIFSFGDTAKQAYSRMIRLVTMAESHIRANARKTIVSVKLPQSIASVAEIAPILRGATTHDSKPMVLDFRTSKAIRTFVDGRNVRRYSQKGTVTPDHVIRTKHKPLIVPIPQAGKLDIFKAGVEKAVADYEAGYHAYFRRNNAKQKIKKTELDPMPRVILVPGLGLFGLGANAKAAAVAADLAENNVDVINNAEAMSTYAVIAERDIFDLEYWSLEQAKLGKGAEKPLARKIVVVTGAGSGIGAATVRAFRAGGAEVAVLDRDGKAAAAIAAETGSLAVRCDVTDPASVHAAFDWVSETYGGVDIVVSNAGAAWQGRIGDVDDATLRQSFELNFWSHQSVAQNAVSIMRAQGNGGCLLFNTSKQAVNPGQDFGPYGLPKAATLFLMRQYALDHGADGIRSNAVNADRIRSGLLDDTMIASRSKARGLSEADYMGGNLLQREVTADDVAQAFVDLALAESTTAATVTVDGGNIAAALR
;
A
#
# COMPACT_ATOMS: atom_id res chain seq x y z
N GLY A 1 -6.41 7.11 -20.05
CA GLY A 1 -6.38 8.28 -19.17
C GLY A 1 -5.25 8.08 -18.20
N SER A 2 -4.57 9.14 -17.79
CA SER A 2 -3.39 8.96 -16.94
C SER A 2 -3.74 8.30 -15.60
N GLY A 3 -2.97 7.29 -15.18
CA GLY A 3 -3.08 6.69 -13.84
C GLY A 3 -4.02 5.49 -13.71
N TRP A 4 -4.44 4.88 -14.82
CA TRP A 4 -5.20 3.62 -14.85
C TRP A 4 -4.31 2.45 -15.25
N ASP A 5 -4.57 1.26 -14.69
CA ASP A 5 -3.96 0.01 -15.14
C ASP A 5 -4.61 -0.43 -16.44
N MET A 6 -3.81 -0.74 -17.47
CA MET A 6 -4.33 -1.20 -18.76
C MET A 6 -4.93 -2.62 -18.70
N GLY A 7 -4.57 -3.45 -17.72
CA GLY A 7 -5.11 -4.79 -17.56
C GLY A 7 -6.61 -4.80 -17.28
N ASP A 8 -7.08 -3.81 -16.51
CA ASP A 8 -8.44 -3.73 -15.99
C ASP A 8 -9.10 -2.36 -16.32
N ILE A 9 -8.64 -1.69 -17.38
CA ILE A 9 -9.15 -0.36 -17.74
C ILE A 9 -10.57 -0.43 -18.28
N GLU A 10 -11.46 0.38 -17.68
CA GLU A 10 -12.85 0.54 -18.10
C GLU A 10 -13.06 1.85 -18.88
N PRO A 11 -14.21 2.06 -19.55
CA PRO A 11 -14.46 3.27 -20.37
C PRO A 11 -14.19 4.60 -19.66
N ALA A 12 -14.46 4.69 -18.35
CA ALA A 12 -14.18 5.89 -17.55
C ALA A 12 -12.67 6.23 -17.47
N GLY A 13 -11.80 5.24 -17.67
CA GLY A 13 -10.36 5.41 -17.78
C GLY A 13 -9.89 5.91 -19.13
N LEU A 14 -10.76 6.03 -20.15
CA LEU A 14 -10.43 6.45 -21.51
C LEU A 14 -11.06 7.83 -21.83
N PRO A 15 -10.47 8.95 -21.33
CA PRO A 15 -11.04 10.28 -21.49
C PRO A 15 -11.09 10.67 -22.98
N ALA A 16 -12.29 10.94 -23.47
CA ALA A 16 -12.52 11.31 -24.86
C ALA A 16 -12.39 12.83 -25.06
N VAL A 17 -11.67 13.24 -26.10
CA VAL A 17 -11.50 14.65 -26.49
C VAL A 17 -11.99 14.89 -27.92
N ARG A 18 -12.40 16.12 -28.23
CA ARG A 18 -12.72 16.54 -29.60
C ARG A 18 -11.48 16.45 -30.48
N LEU A 19 -11.52 15.63 -31.53
CA LEU A 19 -10.36 15.35 -32.38
C LEU A 19 -9.90 16.55 -33.22
N ALA A 20 -10.81 17.29 -33.86
CA ALA A 20 -10.44 18.39 -34.76
C ALA A 20 -9.61 19.49 -34.07
N PRO A 21 -9.96 19.96 -32.85
CA PRO A 21 -9.10 20.85 -32.07
C PRO A 21 -7.72 20.26 -31.78
N MET A 22 -7.62 18.96 -31.44
CA MET A 22 -6.32 18.31 -31.21
C MET A 22 -5.47 18.32 -32.48
N GLN A 23 -6.04 17.94 -33.62
CA GLN A 23 -5.35 17.97 -34.92
C GLN A 23 -4.84 19.37 -35.28
N GLY A 24 -5.64 20.41 -35.01
CA GLY A 24 -5.25 21.80 -35.24
C GLY A 24 -3.97 22.22 -34.50
N MET A 25 -3.67 21.62 -33.35
CA MET A 25 -2.46 21.91 -32.60
C MET A 25 -1.17 21.48 -33.32
N ALA A 26 -1.24 20.56 -34.28
CA ALA A 26 -0.08 20.14 -35.06
C ALA A 26 0.57 21.30 -35.83
N HIS A 27 -0.21 22.34 -36.15
CA HIS A 27 0.24 23.54 -36.85
C HIS A 27 1.00 24.51 -35.94
N LEU A 28 0.90 24.36 -34.63
CA LEU A 28 1.61 25.22 -33.69
C LEU A 28 3.12 24.95 -33.74
N LYS A 29 3.93 26.00 -33.64
CA LYS A 29 5.39 25.86 -33.61
C LYS A 29 5.85 25.18 -32.31
N SER A 30 5.30 25.64 -31.19
CA SER A 30 5.56 25.18 -29.83
C SER A 30 4.30 25.29 -29.00
N LEU A 31 4.18 24.47 -27.96
CA LEU A 31 3.10 24.50 -26.97
C LEU A 31 3.71 24.19 -25.60
N SER A 32 3.36 24.96 -24.58
CA SER A 32 3.78 24.65 -23.21
C SER A 32 3.00 23.45 -22.67
N ASP A 33 3.52 22.80 -21.65
CA ASP A 33 2.85 21.67 -20.99
C ASP A 33 1.51 22.06 -20.37
N GLU A 34 1.46 23.25 -19.75
CA GLU A 34 0.25 23.80 -19.15
C GLU A 34 -0.80 24.12 -20.22
N ASP A 35 -0.40 24.76 -21.32
CA ASP A 35 -1.30 25.05 -22.44
C ASP A 35 -1.79 23.77 -23.12
N MET A 36 -0.93 22.76 -23.26
CA MET A 36 -1.29 21.45 -23.81
C MET A 36 -2.38 20.78 -22.97
N VAL A 37 -2.19 20.70 -21.66
CA VAL A 37 -3.18 20.07 -20.77
C VAL A 37 -4.47 20.89 -20.71
N ASN A 38 -4.37 22.22 -20.66
CA ASN A 38 -5.53 23.09 -20.72
C ASN A 38 -6.31 22.85 -22.02
N ALA A 39 -5.62 22.81 -23.16
CA ALA A 39 -6.24 22.58 -24.46
C ALA A 39 -6.90 21.18 -24.56
N GLN A 40 -6.29 20.15 -23.99
CA GLN A 40 -6.90 18.83 -23.87
C GLN A 40 -8.15 18.84 -22.98
N ARG A 41 -8.08 19.47 -21.80
CA ARG A 41 -9.19 19.53 -20.83
C ARG A 41 -10.40 20.30 -21.35
N VAL A 42 -10.21 21.46 -21.98
CA VAL A 42 -11.34 22.26 -22.53
C VAL A 42 -12.04 21.56 -23.69
N ASN A 43 -11.41 20.52 -24.26
CA ASN A 43 -11.96 19.73 -25.36
C ASN A 43 -12.45 18.35 -24.92
N LEU A 44 -12.51 18.06 -23.61
CA LEU A 44 -13.14 16.84 -23.11
C LEU A 44 -14.61 16.77 -23.55
N LEU A 45 -15.06 15.58 -23.94
CA LEU A 45 -16.49 15.32 -24.21
C LEU A 45 -17.28 15.19 -22.90
N ASP A 46 -16.63 14.69 -21.85
CA ASP A 46 -17.16 14.60 -20.50
C ASP A 46 -16.19 15.33 -19.55
N ALA A 47 -16.67 16.40 -18.93
CA ALA A 47 -15.87 17.22 -18.03
C ALA A 47 -15.50 16.51 -16.71
N SER A 48 -16.22 15.43 -16.35
CA SER A 48 -15.93 14.61 -15.16
C SER A 48 -14.82 13.58 -15.40
N SER A 49 -14.47 13.33 -16.67
CA SER A 49 -13.41 12.40 -17.03
C SER A 49 -12.04 12.83 -16.48
N PRO A 50 -11.13 11.87 -16.24
CA PRO A 50 -9.77 12.16 -15.78
C PRO A 50 -8.98 12.95 -16.84
N ASN A 51 -7.82 13.48 -16.45
CA ASN A 51 -6.92 14.12 -17.40
C ASN A 51 -6.51 13.15 -18.54
N PRO A 52 -6.55 13.60 -19.80
CA PRO A 52 -5.93 12.88 -20.91
C PRO A 52 -4.43 12.69 -20.71
N SER A 53 -3.83 11.71 -21.40
CA SER A 53 -2.38 11.52 -21.37
C SER A 53 -1.69 12.69 -22.09
N VAL A 54 -0.45 12.99 -21.69
CA VAL A 54 0.42 13.88 -22.46
C VAL A 54 0.68 13.35 -23.89
N GLU A 55 0.55 12.04 -24.11
CA GLU A 55 0.64 11.42 -25.44
C GLU A 55 -0.65 11.51 -26.25
N THR A 56 -1.76 12.07 -25.73
CA THR A 56 -3.02 12.21 -26.47
C THR A 56 -2.83 12.93 -27.81
N LEU A 57 -1.91 13.90 -27.90
CA LEU A 57 -1.60 14.56 -29.17
C LEU A 57 -0.94 13.64 -30.19
N LEU A 58 -0.18 12.63 -29.75
CA LEU A 58 0.42 11.65 -30.65
C LEU A 58 -0.67 10.79 -31.32
N HIS A 59 -1.70 10.40 -30.56
CA HIS A 59 -2.89 9.74 -31.13
C HIS A 59 -3.64 10.65 -32.11
N ALA A 60 -3.72 11.96 -31.85
CA ALA A 60 -4.42 12.89 -32.73
C ALA A 60 -3.65 13.23 -34.03
N PHE A 61 -2.32 13.24 -33.98
CA PHE A 61 -1.47 13.71 -35.10
C PHE A 61 -1.21 12.63 -36.16
N LEU A 62 -1.33 11.35 -35.80
CA LEU A 62 -1.23 10.24 -36.73
C LEU A 62 -2.59 10.00 -37.43
N PRO A 63 -2.61 9.60 -38.70
CA PRO A 63 -3.84 9.54 -39.50
C PRO A 63 -4.70 8.28 -39.26
N HIS A 64 -4.37 7.47 -38.25
CA HIS A 64 -5.00 6.16 -38.03
C HIS A 64 -6.13 6.23 -37.01
N THR A 65 -7.19 5.44 -37.24
CA THR A 65 -8.35 5.35 -36.34
C THR A 65 -8.00 4.69 -35.00
N PHE A 66 -7.18 3.65 -35.03
CA PHE A 66 -6.76 2.92 -33.84
C PHE A 66 -5.25 2.99 -33.70
N ILE A 67 -4.81 3.48 -32.55
CA ILE A 67 -3.40 3.71 -32.22
C ILE A 67 -3.21 3.20 -30.80
N ASP A 68 -2.35 2.22 -30.63
CA ASP A 68 -2.02 1.64 -29.33
C ASP A 68 -0.64 2.13 -28.92
N HIS A 69 -0.50 2.55 -27.67
CA HIS A 69 0.77 2.91 -27.06
C HIS A 69 1.04 2.01 -25.86
N THR A 70 2.21 1.39 -25.81
CA THR A 70 2.63 0.65 -24.61
C THR A 70 4.10 0.90 -24.27
N HIS A 71 4.40 0.77 -22.98
CA HIS A 71 5.75 0.70 -22.43
C HIS A 71 6.21 -0.77 -22.36
N ALA A 72 6.17 -1.49 -23.48
CA ALA A 72 6.45 -2.92 -23.49
C ALA A 72 7.88 -3.25 -23.03
N ASN A 73 8.01 -4.09 -21.99
CA ASN A 73 9.28 -4.42 -21.34
C ASN A 73 10.33 -4.93 -22.32
N ALA A 74 9.94 -5.79 -23.27
CA ALA A 74 10.85 -6.34 -24.26
C ALA A 74 11.43 -5.26 -25.19
N VAL A 75 10.61 -4.27 -25.58
CA VAL A 75 11.08 -3.14 -26.41
C VAL A 75 12.02 -2.26 -25.61
N LEU A 76 11.67 -1.95 -24.36
CA LEU A 76 12.49 -1.16 -23.45
C LEU A 76 13.83 -1.84 -23.16
N ALA A 77 13.85 -3.15 -22.96
CA ALA A 77 15.08 -3.92 -22.78
C ALA A 77 16.02 -3.82 -24.00
N LEU A 78 15.50 -3.70 -25.22
CA LEU A 78 16.34 -3.44 -26.41
C LEU A 78 16.87 -1.99 -26.43
N SER A 79 16.01 -1.01 -26.12
CA SER A 79 16.36 0.40 -26.22
C SER A 79 17.23 0.91 -25.08
N ASP A 80 17.10 0.32 -23.88
CA ASP A 80 17.79 0.74 -22.66
C ASP A 80 19.15 0.06 -22.51
N GLN A 81 19.92 0.13 -23.59
CA GLN A 81 21.27 -0.40 -23.69
C GLN A 81 22.15 0.57 -24.50
N PRO A 82 23.49 0.52 -24.34
CA PRO A 82 24.40 1.16 -25.28
C PRO A 82 24.13 0.67 -26.71
N GLY A 83 23.92 1.60 -27.65
CA GLY A 83 23.56 1.28 -29.03
C GLY A 83 22.15 0.71 -29.22
N GLY A 84 21.24 0.91 -28.26
CA GLY A 84 19.87 0.42 -28.33
C GLY A 84 19.11 0.91 -29.57
N ASP A 85 19.47 2.07 -30.12
CA ASP A 85 18.93 2.60 -31.37
C ASP A 85 19.24 1.69 -32.57
N ALA A 86 20.49 1.24 -32.68
CA ALA A 86 20.93 0.32 -33.72
C ALA A 86 20.29 -1.06 -33.54
N ILE A 87 20.14 -1.52 -32.28
CA ILE A 87 19.45 -2.77 -31.95
C ILE A 87 17.98 -2.71 -32.41
N CYS A 88 17.25 -1.67 -32.03
CA CYS A 88 15.85 -1.51 -32.45
C CYS A 88 15.72 -1.46 -33.98
N ARG A 89 16.58 -0.69 -34.67
CA ARG A 89 16.58 -0.63 -36.15
C ARG A 89 16.85 -2.00 -36.79
N LYS A 90 17.75 -2.79 -36.21
CA LYS A 90 18.05 -4.16 -36.67
C LYS A 90 16.85 -5.11 -36.46
N VAL A 91 16.20 -5.03 -35.30
CA VAL A 91 15.10 -5.94 -34.94
C VAL A 91 13.84 -5.66 -35.75
N PHE A 92 13.43 -4.39 -35.82
CA PHE A 92 12.16 -4.03 -36.45
C PHE A 92 12.30 -3.69 -37.94
N GLY A 93 13.49 -3.29 -38.39
CA GLY A 93 13.77 -2.95 -39.78
C GLY A 93 12.86 -1.82 -40.29
N SER A 94 12.43 -1.93 -41.55
CA SER A 94 11.52 -0.97 -42.18
C SER A 94 10.07 -1.05 -41.73
N LYS A 95 9.71 -1.99 -40.83
CA LYS A 95 8.34 -2.14 -40.34
C LYS A 95 7.92 -1.03 -39.38
N VAL A 96 8.86 -0.34 -38.75
CA VAL A 96 8.57 0.72 -37.78
C VAL A 96 9.37 1.98 -38.10
N GLY A 97 8.80 3.14 -37.79
CA GLY A 97 9.53 4.40 -37.74
C GLY A 97 10.31 4.49 -36.44
N TYR A 98 11.51 5.07 -36.47
CA TYR A 98 12.32 5.27 -35.27
C TYR A 98 12.32 6.74 -34.87
N VAL A 99 11.83 7.02 -33.66
CA VAL A 99 11.80 8.36 -33.09
C VAL A 99 12.91 8.45 -32.04
N PRO A 100 13.87 9.39 -32.20
CA PRO A 100 14.93 9.59 -31.21
C PRO A 100 14.33 10.03 -29.87
N TYR A 101 15.10 9.86 -28.78
CA TYR A 101 14.65 10.27 -27.46
C TYR A 101 14.33 11.77 -27.44
N ILE A 102 13.10 12.08 -27.07
CA ILE A 102 12.58 13.42 -26.83
C ILE A 102 11.70 13.30 -25.60
N MET A 103 11.75 14.31 -24.72
CA MET A 103 10.88 14.38 -23.56
C MET A 103 9.40 14.26 -23.98
N PRO A 104 8.58 13.46 -23.27
CA PRO A 104 7.16 13.29 -23.60
C PRO A 104 6.38 14.61 -23.68
N GLY A 105 5.32 14.63 -24.48
CA GLY A 105 4.46 15.80 -24.71
C GLY A 105 4.48 16.30 -26.16
N PHE A 106 4.25 17.61 -26.35
CA PHE A 106 4.02 18.21 -27.67
C PHE A 106 5.18 17.98 -28.67
N ALA A 107 6.43 18.15 -28.22
CA ALA A 107 7.61 17.99 -29.07
C ALA A 107 7.75 16.55 -29.58
N LEU A 108 7.52 15.56 -28.70
CA LEU A 108 7.52 14.15 -29.05
C LEU A 108 6.41 13.83 -30.07
N ALA A 109 5.19 14.32 -29.84
CA ALA A 109 4.08 14.14 -30.78
C ALA A 109 4.39 14.68 -32.19
N LYS A 110 4.98 15.88 -32.27
CA LYS A 110 5.41 16.46 -33.56
C LYS A 110 6.50 15.64 -34.23
N LYS A 111 7.49 15.16 -33.46
CA LYS A 111 8.57 14.34 -34.03
C LYS A 111 8.04 12.99 -34.52
N ALA A 112 7.15 12.36 -33.76
CA ALA A 112 6.50 11.12 -34.16
C ALA A 112 5.72 11.28 -35.47
N LYS A 113 4.96 12.38 -35.61
CA LYS A 113 4.28 12.74 -36.86
C LYS A 113 5.28 12.92 -38.01
N GLN A 114 6.36 13.67 -37.80
CA GLN A 114 7.38 13.88 -38.82
C GLN A 114 7.97 12.54 -39.32
N VAL A 115 8.35 11.65 -38.39
CA VAL A 115 8.91 10.33 -38.72
C VAL A 115 7.90 9.47 -39.48
N PHE A 116 6.63 9.55 -39.14
CA PHE A 116 5.57 8.87 -39.88
C PHE A 116 5.39 9.45 -41.30
N ASP A 117 5.33 10.78 -41.43
CA ASP A 117 5.16 11.45 -42.72
C ASP A 117 6.32 11.15 -43.69
N GLU A 118 7.54 10.95 -43.17
CA GLU A 118 8.72 10.52 -43.92
C GLU A 118 8.61 9.08 -44.46
N ASN A 119 7.87 8.19 -43.78
CA ASN A 119 7.59 6.84 -44.25
C ASN A 119 6.20 6.32 -43.79
N PRO A 120 5.13 6.67 -44.53
CA PRO A 120 3.76 6.30 -44.13
C PRO A 120 3.44 4.79 -44.22
N LYS A 121 4.39 3.97 -44.70
CA LYS A 121 4.22 2.51 -44.84
C LYS A 121 4.58 1.73 -43.57
N VAL A 122 5.15 2.41 -42.56
CA VAL A 122 5.44 1.79 -41.28
C VAL A 122 4.15 1.31 -40.62
N GLU A 123 4.24 0.32 -39.74
CA GLU A 123 3.12 -0.30 -39.02
C GLU A 123 3.06 0.11 -37.54
N GLY A 124 4.09 0.84 -37.11
CA GLY A 124 4.30 1.29 -35.74
C GLY A 124 5.46 2.27 -35.62
N LEU A 125 5.65 2.83 -34.43
CA LEU A 125 6.80 3.67 -34.10
C LEU A 125 7.52 3.12 -32.86
N ILE A 126 8.84 3.16 -32.86
CA ILE A 126 9.65 2.96 -31.67
C ILE A 126 10.08 4.32 -31.16
N LEU A 127 9.64 4.65 -29.95
CA LEU A 127 10.07 5.83 -29.22
C LEU A 127 11.25 5.43 -28.34
N PHE A 128 12.45 5.88 -28.71
CA PHE A 128 13.67 5.42 -28.05
C PHE A 128 13.66 5.72 -26.54
N LYS A 129 13.87 4.69 -25.71
CA LYS A 129 13.83 4.75 -24.24
C LYS A 129 12.49 5.22 -23.65
N HIS A 130 11.41 5.02 -24.40
CA HIS A 130 10.06 5.40 -23.96
C HIS A 130 9.09 4.26 -24.19
N GLY A 131 8.98 3.75 -25.43
CA GLY A 131 8.08 2.63 -25.71
C GLY A 131 7.78 2.42 -27.19
N ILE A 132 6.63 1.83 -27.45
CA ILE A 132 6.19 1.44 -28.80
C ILE A 132 4.78 1.94 -29.09
N PHE A 133 4.56 2.30 -30.34
CA PHE A 133 3.25 2.51 -30.94
C PHE A 133 3.00 1.47 -32.02
N SER A 134 1.76 1.00 -32.11
CA SER A 134 1.22 0.36 -33.31
C SER A 134 -0.05 1.08 -33.73
N PHE A 135 -0.41 0.94 -35.00
CA PHE A 135 -1.60 1.61 -35.50
C PHE A 135 -2.29 0.78 -36.58
N GLY A 136 -3.57 1.06 -36.84
CA GLY A 136 -4.38 0.36 -37.82
C GLY A 136 -5.76 0.99 -38.04
N ASP A 137 -6.43 0.52 -39.09
CA ASP A 137 -7.77 0.99 -39.46
C ASP A 137 -8.86 0.31 -38.61
N THR A 138 -8.50 -0.79 -37.94
CA THR A 138 -9.34 -1.50 -36.96
C THR A 138 -8.57 -1.76 -35.67
N ALA A 139 -9.28 -1.80 -34.53
CA ALA A 139 -8.69 -2.13 -33.23
C ALA A 139 -7.90 -3.45 -33.27
N LYS A 140 -8.48 -4.48 -33.90
CA LYS A 140 -7.84 -5.79 -34.06
C LYS A 140 -6.51 -5.70 -34.81
N GLN A 141 -6.42 -4.85 -35.83
CA GLN A 141 -5.19 -4.68 -36.62
C GLN A 141 -4.11 -3.96 -35.80
N ALA A 142 -4.43 -2.86 -35.13
CA ALA A 142 -3.49 -2.14 -34.26
C ALA A 142 -2.95 -3.08 -33.16
N TYR A 143 -3.85 -3.81 -32.50
CA TYR A 143 -3.49 -4.76 -31.45
C TYR A 143 -2.64 -5.92 -31.96
N SER A 144 -3.02 -6.55 -33.07
CA SER A 144 -2.24 -7.66 -33.66
C SER A 144 -0.84 -7.21 -34.08
N ARG A 145 -0.69 -5.97 -34.56
CA ARG A 145 0.61 -5.36 -34.87
C ARG A 145 1.43 -5.15 -33.59
N MET A 146 0.82 -4.67 -32.50
CA MET A 146 1.48 -4.54 -31.19
C MET A 146 2.06 -5.88 -30.75
N ILE A 147 1.24 -6.93 -30.69
CA ILE A 147 1.67 -8.27 -30.28
C ILE A 147 2.81 -8.79 -31.15
N ARG A 148 2.71 -8.63 -32.48
CA ARG A 148 3.76 -9.09 -33.40
C ARG A 148 5.08 -8.34 -33.17
N LEU A 149 5.03 -7.00 -33.03
CA LEU A 149 6.24 -6.20 -32.82
C LEU A 149 6.88 -6.52 -31.46
N VAL A 150 6.09 -6.64 -30.39
CA VAL A 150 6.62 -7.06 -29.07
C VAL A 150 7.21 -8.47 -29.14
N THR A 151 6.54 -9.41 -29.81
CA THR A 151 7.07 -10.77 -30.04
C THR A 151 8.41 -10.78 -30.77
N MET A 152 8.63 -9.85 -31.71
CA MET A 152 9.92 -9.70 -32.39
C MET A 152 11.02 -9.28 -31.40
N ALA A 153 10.73 -8.35 -30.50
CA ALA A 153 11.67 -7.92 -29.46
C ALA A 153 12.00 -9.07 -28.50
N GLU A 154 10.99 -9.78 -27.99
CA GLU A 154 11.19 -10.93 -27.11
C GLU A 154 12.01 -12.04 -27.78
N SER A 155 11.75 -12.32 -29.06
CA SER A 155 12.49 -13.34 -29.80
C SER A 155 13.96 -12.95 -29.97
N HIS A 156 14.23 -11.65 -30.16
CA HIS A 156 15.59 -11.15 -30.18
C HIS A 156 16.28 -11.33 -28.81
N ILE A 157 15.59 -10.99 -27.71
CA ILE A 157 16.12 -11.17 -26.35
C ILE A 157 16.48 -12.65 -26.12
N ARG A 158 15.54 -13.57 -26.38
CA ARG A 158 15.76 -15.02 -26.21
C ARG A 158 16.97 -15.53 -27.01
N ALA A 159 17.20 -15.01 -28.22
CA ALA A 159 18.32 -15.42 -29.07
C ALA A 159 19.69 -14.85 -28.62
N ASN A 160 19.70 -13.72 -27.90
CA ASN A 160 20.90 -12.95 -27.59
C ASN A 160 21.22 -12.84 -26.08
N ALA A 161 20.35 -13.31 -25.20
CA ALA A 161 20.60 -13.41 -23.77
C ALA A 161 21.67 -14.48 -23.47
N ARG A 162 22.93 -14.06 -23.38
CA ARG A 162 24.09 -14.95 -23.18
C ARG A 162 24.77 -14.76 -21.81
N LYS A 163 24.55 -13.62 -21.16
CA LYS A 163 25.13 -13.32 -19.85
C LYS A 163 24.22 -13.80 -18.73
N THR A 164 24.82 -14.25 -17.63
CA THR A 164 24.11 -14.60 -16.40
C THR A 164 24.56 -13.67 -15.29
N ILE A 165 23.60 -13.13 -14.53
CA ILE A 165 23.91 -12.35 -13.33
C ILE A 165 24.44 -13.32 -12.28
N VAL A 166 25.70 -13.12 -11.88
CA VAL A 166 26.34 -13.94 -10.84
C VAL A 166 25.83 -13.50 -9.48
N SER A 167 25.23 -14.42 -8.73
CA SER A 167 24.72 -14.13 -7.38
C SER A 167 25.83 -13.95 -6.33
N VAL A 168 25.51 -13.23 -5.26
CA VAL A 168 26.30 -13.17 -4.03
C VAL A 168 26.19 -14.49 -3.26
N LYS A 169 27.16 -14.73 -2.37
CA LYS A 169 27.04 -15.83 -1.41
C LYS A 169 26.09 -15.39 -0.29
N LEU A 170 24.97 -16.09 -0.15
CA LEU A 170 24.01 -15.88 0.93
C LEU A 170 24.45 -16.65 2.20
N PRO A 171 24.11 -16.17 3.40
CA PRO A 171 24.25 -16.93 4.64
C PRO A 171 23.37 -18.19 4.62
N GLN A 172 23.63 -19.11 5.56
CA GLN A 172 22.88 -20.37 5.66
C GLN A 172 21.41 -20.16 6.01
N SER A 173 21.10 -19.15 6.82
CA SER A 173 19.74 -18.82 7.23
C SER A 173 19.50 -17.32 7.10
N ILE A 174 18.36 -16.99 6.51
CA ILE A 174 17.88 -15.64 6.21
C ILE A 174 16.69 -15.38 7.12
N ALA A 175 16.61 -14.18 7.72
CA ALA A 175 15.46 -13.80 8.53
C ALA A 175 14.18 -13.73 7.67
N SER A 176 13.03 -14.01 8.27
CA SER A 176 11.76 -13.99 7.55
C SER A 176 11.35 -12.57 7.15
N VAL A 177 10.38 -12.48 6.22
CA VAL A 177 9.79 -11.20 5.83
C VAL A 177 9.10 -10.55 7.03
N ALA A 178 8.36 -11.32 7.82
CA ALA A 178 7.71 -10.86 9.05
C ALA A 178 8.69 -10.23 10.06
N GLU A 179 9.90 -10.79 10.20
CA GLU A 179 10.93 -10.25 11.10
C GLU A 179 11.51 -8.92 10.62
N ILE A 180 11.69 -8.75 9.30
CA ILE A 180 12.40 -7.58 8.75
C ILE A 180 11.50 -6.44 8.33
N ALA A 181 10.25 -6.72 7.95
CA ALA A 181 9.36 -5.70 7.39
C ALA A 181 9.07 -4.57 8.41
N PRO A 182 8.84 -4.84 9.71
CA PRO A 182 8.73 -3.82 10.73
C PRO A 182 9.96 -2.91 10.83
N ILE A 183 11.17 -3.48 10.72
CA ILE A 183 12.43 -2.74 10.76
C ILE A 183 12.56 -1.80 9.55
N LEU A 184 12.27 -2.32 8.34
CA LEU A 184 12.30 -1.54 7.10
C LEU A 184 11.28 -0.39 7.14
N ARG A 185 10.07 -0.67 7.63
CA ARG A 185 8.98 0.31 7.76
C ARG A 185 9.33 1.41 8.75
N GLY A 186 9.88 1.04 9.90
CA GLY A 186 10.41 1.97 10.89
C GLY A 186 11.46 2.91 10.32
N ALA A 187 12.51 2.33 9.73
CA ALA A 187 13.64 3.07 9.21
C ALA A 187 13.29 4.02 8.04
N THR A 188 12.18 3.78 7.33
CA THR A 188 11.72 4.62 6.20
C THR A 188 10.60 5.60 6.59
N THR A 189 10.31 5.72 7.89
CA THR A 189 9.37 6.73 8.39
C THR A 189 10.00 8.11 8.37
N HIS A 190 9.32 9.08 7.75
CA HIS A 190 9.80 10.46 7.61
C HIS A 190 8.70 11.43 8.03
N ASP A 191 9.05 12.45 8.82
CA ASP A 191 8.10 13.42 9.40
C ASP A 191 6.89 12.76 10.09
N SER A 192 7.13 11.72 10.88
CA SER A 192 6.09 10.92 11.57
C SER A 192 5.07 10.25 10.64
N LYS A 193 5.40 10.11 9.35
CA LYS A 193 4.55 9.46 8.35
C LYS A 193 5.16 8.13 7.91
N PRO A 194 4.78 7.00 8.53
CA PRO A 194 5.22 5.70 8.07
C PRO A 194 4.64 5.39 6.69
N MET A 195 5.10 4.29 6.09
CA MET A 195 4.60 3.79 4.81
C MET A 195 4.04 2.38 4.96
N VAL A 196 3.09 2.04 4.11
CA VAL A 196 2.66 0.66 3.90
C VAL A 196 3.63 0.00 2.94
N LEU A 197 3.97 -1.26 3.20
CA LEU A 197 4.87 -2.06 2.38
C LEU A 197 4.08 -3.07 1.54
N ASP A 198 4.62 -3.48 0.40
CA ASP A 198 4.15 -4.60 -0.41
C ASP A 198 5.37 -5.44 -0.82
N PHE A 199 5.46 -6.67 -0.33
CA PHE A 199 6.59 -7.57 -0.59
C PHE A 199 6.36 -8.43 -1.84
N ARG A 200 7.38 -8.50 -2.72
CA ARG A 200 7.36 -9.37 -3.91
C ARG A 200 8.63 -10.19 -4.01
N THR A 201 8.45 -11.45 -4.40
CA THR A 201 9.56 -12.35 -4.72
C THR A 201 9.20 -13.26 -5.89
N SER A 202 10.14 -13.42 -6.80
CA SER A 202 10.04 -14.27 -7.98
C SER A 202 11.44 -14.68 -8.40
N LYS A 203 11.59 -15.66 -9.29
CA LYS A 203 12.92 -16.05 -9.80
C LYS A 203 13.64 -14.87 -10.47
N ALA A 204 12.91 -14.01 -11.17
CA ALA A 204 13.46 -12.81 -11.81
C ALA A 204 13.95 -11.80 -10.77
N ILE A 205 13.12 -11.52 -9.74
CA ILE A 205 13.49 -10.66 -8.61
C ILE A 205 14.71 -11.21 -7.89
N ARG A 206 14.74 -12.51 -7.56
CA ARG A 206 15.87 -13.16 -6.89
C ARG A 206 17.15 -13.08 -7.70
N THR A 207 17.09 -13.32 -9.01
CA THR A 207 18.24 -13.16 -9.91
C THR A 207 18.79 -11.73 -9.87
N PHE A 208 17.90 -10.74 -9.77
CA PHE A 208 18.26 -9.33 -9.72
C PHE A 208 18.79 -8.89 -8.35
N VAL A 209 18.09 -9.15 -7.24
CA VAL A 209 18.47 -8.64 -5.91
C VAL A 209 19.67 -9.39 -5.34
N ASP A 210 19.85 -10.66 -5.70
CA ASP A 210 21.00 -11.46 -5.26
C ASP A 210 22.23 -11.22 -6.14
N GLY A 211 22.13 -10.43 -7.21
CA GLY A 211 23.26 -10.21 -8.12
C GLY A 211 24.43 -9.50 -7.43
N ARG A 212 25.65 -10.01 -7.62
CA ARG A 212 26.89 -9.44 -7.06
C ARG A 212 27.11 -7.98 -7.41
N ASN A 213 26.59 -7.56 -8.56
CA ASN A 213 26.68 -6.20 -9.08
C ASN A 213 25.34 -5.45 -8.99
N VAL A 214 24.42 -5.81 -8.07
CA VAL A 214 23.10 -5.16 -7.92
C VAL A 214 23.19 -3.64 -7.85
N ARG A 215 24.20 -3.11 -7.15
CA ARG A 215 24.46 -1.67 -7.09
C ARG A 215 24.81 -1.06 -8.46
N ARG A 216 25.45 -1.79 -9.37
CA ARG A 216 25.84 -1.24 -10.68
C ARG A 216 24.63 -0.97 -11.58
N TYR A 217 23.71 -1.92 -11.68
CA TYR A 217 22.57 -1.81 -12.60
C TYR A 217 21.35 -1.14 -11.97
N SER A 218 21.02 -1.44 -10.71
CA SER A 218 19.84 -0.84 -10.06
C SER A 218 19.97 0.67 -9.80
N GLN A 219 21.21 1.19 -9.73
CA GLN A 219 21.47 2.60 -9.42
C GLN A 219 21.66 3.48 -10.66
N LYS A 220 21.38 2.96 -11.86
CA LYS A 220 21.47 3.71 -13.12
C LYS A 220 20.32 4.68 -13.32
N GLY A 221 19.13 4.35 -12.82
CA GLY A 221 17.89 5.09 -13.04
C GLY A 221 16.74 4.14 -13.32
N THR A 222 15.59 4.71 -13.65
CA THR A 222 14.36 3.97 -13.97
C THR A 222 14.16 3.79 -15.48
N VAL A 223 13.35 2.80 -15.86
CA VAL A 223 13.08 2.45 -17.26
C VAL A 223 12.17 3.47 -17.97
N THR A 224 11.10 3.95 -17.32
CA THR A 224 10.14 4.89 -17.96
C THR A 224 9.83 6.10 -17.06
N PRO A 225 9.17 7.14 -17.59
CA PRO A 225 8.61 8.24 -16.79
C PRO A 225 7.68 7.81 -15.65
N ASP A 226 6.77 6.86 -15.89
CA ASP A 226 5.84 6.39 -14.85
C ASP A 226 6.60 5.74 -13.67
N HIS A 227 7.72 5.06 -13.95
CA HIS A 227 8.58 4.52 -12.91
C HIS A 227 9.16 5.62 -12.03
N VAL A 228 9.71 6.71 -12.59
CA VAL A 228 10.39 7.71 -11.75
C VAL A 228 9.43 8.41 -10.78
N ILE A 229 8.20 8.70 -11.20
CA ILE A 229 7.24 9.39 -10.32
C ILE A 229 6.66 8.51 -9.22
N ARG A 230 6.62 7.18 -9.41
CA ARG A 230 6.07 6.22 -8.44
C ARG A 230 7.15 5.54 -7.59
N THR A 231 8.33 5.32 -8.15
CA THR A 231 9.43 4.55 -7.52
C THR A 231 10.64 5.41 -7.13
N LYS A 232 10.62 6.72 -7.45
CA LYS A 232 11.77 7.64 -7.39
C LYS A 232 12.87 7.24 -8.37
N HIS A 233 13.91 8.06 -8.46
CA HIS A 233 15.01 7.84 -9.41
C HIS A 233 15.84 6.56 -9.17
N LYS A 234 15.89 6.04 -7.94
CA LYS A 234 16.67 4.84 -7.55
C LYS A 234 15.99 4.08 -6.42
N PRO A 235 16.15 2.74 -6.36
CA PRO A 235 15.76 1.94 -5.20
C PRO A 235 16.82 2.01 -4.09
N LEU A 236 16.38 1.76 -2.85
CA LEU A 236 17.26 1.50 -1.71
C LEU A 236 17.78 0.05 -1.78
N ILE A 237 19.04 -0.17 -1.42
CA ILE A 237 19.60 -1.52 -1.24
C ILE A 237 19.99 -1.67 0.23
N VAL A 238 19.45 -2.67 0.91
CA VAL A 238 19.77 -2.96 2.31
C VAL A 238 20.74 -4.15 2.42
N PRO A 239 21.37 -4.36 3.59
CA PRO A 239 22.20 -5.54 3.83
C PRO A 239 21.41 -6.86 3.74
N ILE A 240 22.10 -8.00 3.68
CA ILE A 240 21.45 -9.31 3.76
C ILE A 240 20.95 -9.53 5.20
N PRO A 241 19.66 -9.83 5.42
CA PRO A 241 19.13 -10.08 6.75
C PRO A 241 19.48 -11.50 7.20
N GLN A 242 20.55 -11.65 7.97
CA GLN A 242 20.91 -12.94 8.56
C GLN A 242 19.99 -13.24 9.76
N ALA A 243 19.40 -14.44 9.79
CA ALA A 243 18.58 -14.89 10.92
C ALA A 243 19.36 -14.82 12.24
N GLY A 244 18.70 -14.38 13.31
CA GLY A 244 19.31 -14.20 14.64
C GLY A 244 20.27 -12.99 14.76
N LYS A 245 20.35 -12.11 13.75
CA LYS A 245 21.18 -10.89 13.78
C LYS A 245 20.40 -9.63 13.39
N LEU A 246 19.16 -9.51 13.86
CA LEU A 246 18.26 -8.41 13.50
C LEU A 246 18.77 -7.04 13.94
N ASP A 247 19.48 -6.93 15.07
CA ASP A 247 20.06 -5.65 15.51
C ASP A 247 21.12 -5.12 14.53
N ILE A 248 21.96 -6.02 14.01
CA ILE A 248 22.98 -5.68 12.99
C ILE A 248 22.29 -5.30 11.68
N PHE A 249 21.25 -6.03 11.30
CA PHE A 249 20.45 -5.71 10.12
C PHE A 249 19.79 -4.33 10.27
N LYS A 250 19.15 -4.05 11.41
CA LYS A 250 18.51 -2.76 11.72
C LYS A 250 19.49 -1.60 11.60
N ALA A 251 20.64 -1.65 12.27
CA ALA A 251 21.66 -0.61 12.17
C ALA A 251 22.15 -0.41 10.72
N GLY A 252 22.27 -1.50 9.96
CA GLY A 252 22.63 -1.46 8.55
C GLY A 252 21.56 -0.87 7.64
N VAL A 253 20.28 -1.11 7.92
CA VAL A 253 19.13 -0.49 7.24
C VAL A 253 19.08 0.99 7.53
N GLU A 254 19.17 1.40 8.80
CA GLU A 254 19.17 2.81 9.22
C GLU A 254 20.28 3.59 8.51
N LYS A 255 21.49 3.03 8.46
CA LYS A 255 22.59 3.61 7.69
C LYS A 255 22.27 3.72 6.20
N ALA A 256 21.71 2.66 5.61
CA ALA A 256 21.38 2.65 4.18
C ALA A 256 20.31 3.69 3.83
N VAL A 257 19.31 3.89 4.69
CA VAL A 257 18.29 4.94 4.53
C VAL A 257 18.91 6.33 4.64
N ALA A 258 19.76 6.58 5.65
CA ALA A 258 20.46 7.85 5.79
C ALA A 258 21.34 8.18 4.57
N ASP A 259 22.07 7.19 4.04
CA ASP A 259 22.87 7.33 2.82
C ASP A 259 21.98 7.64 1.60
N TYR A 260 20.81 7.02 1.51
CA TYR A 260 19.83 7.27 0.44
C TYR A 260 19.28 8.70 0.50
N GLU A 261 18.83 9.15 1.67
CA GLU A 261 18.28 10.48 1.90
C GLU A 261 19.33 11.56 1.58
N ALA A 262 20.56 11.42 2.09
CA ALA A 262 21.66 12.32 1.75
C ALA A 262 21.95 12.35 0.24
N GLY A 263 21.89 11.18 -0.41
CA GLY A 263 22.02 11.03 -1.86
C GLY A 263 20.90 11.73 -2.64
N TYR A 264 19.66 11.64 -2.16
CA TYR A 264 18.49 12.30 -2.74
C TYR A 264 18.60 13.83 -2.63
N HIS A 265 18.97 14.35 -1.46
CA HIS A 265 19.23 15.78 -1.28
C HIS A 265 20.33 16.31 -2.20
N ALA A 266 21.43 15.56 -2.34
CA ALA A 266 22.49 15.92 -3.27
C ALA A 266 22.01 15.89 -4.73
N TYR A 267 21.13 14.94 -5.08
CA TYR A 267 20.51 14.80 -6.40
C TYR A 267 19.58 15.94 -6.74
N PHE A 268 18.72 16.31 -5.80
CA PHE A 268 17.83 17.44 -5.94
C PHE A 268 18.63 18.74 -6.10
N ARG A 269 19.57 19.04 -5.19
CA ARG A 269 20.34 20.29 -5.23
C ARG A 269 21.11 20.47 -6.54
N ARG A 270 21.82 19.44 -7.02
CA ARG A 270 22.68 19.56 -8.22
C ARG A 270 21.88 19.75 -9.51
N ASN A 271 20.69 19.15 -9.60
CA ASN A 271 19.84 19.27 -10.78
C ASN A 271 18.96 20.52 -10.71
N ASN A 272 18.40 20.84 -9.54
CA ASN A 272 17.61 22.06 -9.33
C ASN A 272 18.44 23.34 -9.51
N ALA A 273 19.76 23.31 -9.21
CA ALA A 273 20.67 24.42 -9.50
C ALA A 273 20.68 24.80 -10.99
N LYS A 274 20.49 23.84 -11.89
CA LYS A 274 20.48 24.01 -13.35
C LYS A 274 19.11 24.37 -13.92
N GLN A 275 18.05 24.30 -13.10
CA GLN A 275 16.69 24.64 -13.52
C GLN A 275 16.51 26.16 -13.64
N LYS A 276 15.77 26.57 -14.68
CA LYS A 276 15.34 27.97 -14.86
C LYS A 276 14.34 28.39 -13.78
N ILE A 277 13.37 27.52 -13.50
CA ILE A 277 12.38 27.68 -12.43
C ILE A 277 12.75 26.72 -11.32
N LYS A 278 13.04 27.24 -10.12
CA LYS A 278 13.41 26.40 -8.98
C LYS A 278 12.22 25.56 -8.54
N LYS A 279 12.47 24.27 -8.37
CA LYS A 279 11.53 23.27 -7.86
C LYS A 279 11.58 23.23 -6.34
N THR A 280 10.53 22.71 -5.72
CA THR A 280 10.48 22.30 -4.30
C THR A 280 10.84 20.83 -4.22
N GLU A 281 11.67 20.44 -3.25
CA GLU A 281 12.08 19.05 -3.06
C GLU A 281 10.88 18.18 -2.66
N LEU A 282 10.77 17.00 -3.26
CA LEU A 282 9.81 15.99 -2.81
C LEU A 282 10.36 15.27 -1.57
N ASP A 283 9.53 14.46 -0.90
CA ASP A 283 10.01 13.65 0.22
C ASP A 283 11.23 12.79 -0.21
N PRO A 284 12.30 12.70 0.60
CA PRO A 284 13.53 12.06 0.18
C PRO A 284 13.55 10.54 0.43
N MET A 285 12.43 9.95 0.85
CA MET A 285 12.35 8.53 1.20
C MET A 285 12.23 7.63 -0.04
N PRO A 286 12.82 6.41 0.01
CA PRO A 286 12.73 5.46 -1.08
C PRO A 286 11.28 4.95 -1.26
N ARG A 287 10.96 4.55 -2.49
CA ARG A 287 9.69 3.87 -2.81
C ARG A 287 9.86 2.40 -3.17
N VAL A 288 11.10 1.94 -3.28
CA VAL A 288 11.47 0.56 -3.53
C VAL A 288 12.68 0.19 -2.67
N ILE A 289 12.61 -0.94 -1.97
CA ILE A 289 13.72 -1.52 -1.22
C ILE A 289 14.08 -2.88 -1.82
N LEU A 290 15.35 -3.08 -2.13
CA LEU A 290 15.90 -4.35 -2.59
C LEU A 290 16.56 -5.04 -1.40
N VAL A 291 16.12 -6.27 -1.12
CA VAL A 291 16.62 -7.07 0.01
C VAL A 291 17.28 -8.34 -0.52
N PRO A 292 18.62 -8.34 -0.67
CA PRO A 292 19.35 -9.52 -1.10
C PRO A 292 19.08 -10.71 -0.17
N GLY A 293 18.76 -11.86 -0.76
CA GLY A 293 18.35 -13.09 -0.08
C GLY A 293 16.84 -13.31 -0.01
N LEU A 294 16.01 -12.29 -0.24
CA LEU A 294 14.55 -12.36 -0.08
C LEU A 294 13.78 -11.89 -1.30
N GLY A 295 13.91 -10.63 -1.69
CA GLY A 295 13.02 -10.03 -2.69
C GLY A 295 13.10 -8.51 -2.72
N LEU A 296 11.98 -7.88 -3.06
CA LEU A 296 11.84 -6.42 -3.04
C LEU A 296 10.57 -6.01 -2.29
N PHE A 297 10.56 -4.77 -1.81
CA PHE A 297 9.37 -4.12 -1.26
C PHE A 297 9.05 -2.86 -2.06
N GLY A 298 7.77 -2.69 -2.42
CA GLY A 298 7.20 -1.39 -2.78
C GLY A 298 6.73 -0.66 -1.53
N LEU A 299 6.80 0.67 -1.54
CA LEU A 299 6.40 1.52 -0.41
C LEU A 299 5.41 2.59 -0.86
N GLY A 300 4.38 2.83 -0.04
CA GLY A 300 3.37 3.83 -0.36
C GLY A 300 2.60 4.34 0.87
N ALA A 301 1.80 5.38 0.67
CA ALA A 301 0.96 5.93 1.74
C ALA A 301 -0.24 5.02 2.12
N ASN A 302 -0.53 4.04 1.27
CA ASN A 302 -1.56 3.01 1.42
C ASN A 302 -1.16 1.77 0.62
N ALA A 303 -1.87 0.65 0.80
CA ALA A 303 -1.57 -0.63 0.17
C ALA A 303 -1.58 -0.53 -1.37
N LYS A 304 -2.53 0.22 -1.96
CA LYS A 304 -2.60 0.43 -3.41
C LYS A 304 -1.34 1.12 -3.94
N ALA A 305 -0.87 2.18 -3.26
CA ALA A 305 0.33 2.89 -3.67
C ALA A 305 1.60 2.05 -3.50
N ALA A 306 1.68 1.23 -2.45
CA ALA A 306 2.78 0.30 -2.23
C ALA A 306 2.82 -0.78 -3.33
N ALA A 307 1.67 -1.38 -3.66
CA ALA A 307 1.52 -2.35 -4.74
C ALA A 307 1.95 -1.77 -6.10
N VAL A 308 1.48 -0.57 -6.46
CA VAL A 308 1.91 0.11 -7.71
C VAL A 308 3.43 0.31 -7.75
N ALA A 309 4.05 0.68 -6.63
CA ALA A 309 5.50 0.82 -6.58
C ALA A 309 6.22 -0.55 -6.72
N ALA A 310 5.67 -1.61 -6.13
CA ALA A 310 6.21 -2.97 -6.24
C ALA A 310 6.06 -3.54 -7.66
N ASP A 311 4.90 -3.36 -8.31
CA ASP A 311 4.64 -3.81 -9.67
C ASP A 311 5.58 -3.12 -10.68
N LEU A 312 5.79 -1.81 -10.52
CA LEU A 312 6.78 -1.06 -11.32
C LEU A 312 8.22 -1.49 -11.01
N ALA A 313 8.53 -1.86 -9.76
CA ALA A 313 9.84 -2.41 -9.42
C ALA A 313 10.08 -3.77 -10.09
N GLU A 314 9.08 -4.64 -10.15
CA GLU A 314 9.15 -5.92 -10.88
C GLU A 314 9.34 -5.71 -12.38
N ASN A 315 8.62 -4.73 -12.96
CA ASN A 315 8.82 -4.33 -14.35
C ASN A 315 10.26 -3.87 -14.63
N ASN A 316 10.79 -2.97 -13.78
CA ASN A 316 12.19 -2.55 -13.84
C ASN A 316 13.15 -3.74 -13.76
N VAL A 317 12.90 -4.69 -12.85
CA VAL A 317 13.70 -5.92 -12.71
C VAL A 317 13.74 -6.69 -14.02
N ASP A 318 12.60 -6.91 -14.66
CA ASP A 318 12.52 -7.67 -15.91
C ASP A 318 13.26 -7.00 -17.06
N VAL A 319 13.06 -5.69 -17.24
CA VAL A 319 13.74 -4.92 -18.28
C VAL A 319 15.26 -4.94 -18.07
N ILE A 320 15.71 -4.67 -16.85
CA ILE A 320 17.14 -4.62 -16.52
C ILE A 320 17.76 -6.01 -16.64
N ASN A 321 17.11 -7.07 -16.15
CA ASN A 321 17.60 -8.44 -16.31
C ASN A 321 17.80 -8.80 -17.79
N ASN A 322 16.82 -8.49 -18.64
CA ASN A 322 16.91 -8.75 -20.08
C ASN A 322 18.02 -7.93 -20.77
N ALA A 323 18.13 -6.64 -20.44
CA ALA A 323 19.20 -5.77 -20.93
C ALA A 323 20.59 -6.27 -20.49
N GLU A 324 20.74 -6.66 -19.24
CA GLU A 324 21.98 -7.20 -18.65
C GLU A 324 22.33 -8.59 -19.18
N ALA A 325 21.34 -9.39 -19.58
CA ALA A 325 21.57 -10.69 -20.22
C ALA A 325 22.14 -10.56 -21.64
N MET A 326 21.80 -9.49 -22.37
CA MET A 326 22.31 -9.22 -23.72
C MET A 326 23.60 -8.38 -23.70
N SER A 327 23.58 -7.24 -23.01
CA SER A 327 24.72 -6.33 -22.93
C SER A 327 24.85 -5.68 -21.55
N THR A 328 24.33 -4.47 -21.37
CA THR A 328 24.45 -3.67 -20.14
C THR A 328 23.32 -2.67 -20.14
N TYR A 329 22.65 -2.50 -19.01
CA TYR A 329 21.56 -1.55 -18.87
C TYR A 329 22.07 -0.10 -18.91
N ALA A 330 21.40 0.73 -19.70
CA ALA A 330 21.66 2.16 -19.81
C ALA A 330 20.37 2.94 -20.04
N VAL A 331 20.14 3.97 -19.24
CA VAL A 331 18.94 4.82 -19.29
C VAL A 331 19.23 6.19 -19.90
N ILE A 332 18.23 7.05 -19.92
CA ILE A 332 18.35 8.48 -20.24
C ILE A 332 19.28 9.20 -19.23
N ALA A 333 19.67 10.44 -19.50
CA ALA A 333 20.60 11.15 -18.61
C ALA A 333 19.93 11.48 -17.26
N GLU A 334 20.72 11.61 -16.20
CA GLU A 334 20.20 11.96 -14.86
C GLU A 334 19.37 13.25 -14.87
N ARG A 335 19.77 14.23 -15.70
CA ARG A 335 19.01 15.46 -15.88
C ARG A 335 17.59 15.19 -16.38
N ASP A 336 17.44 14.30 -17.35
CA ASP A 336 16.14 13.98 -17.93
C ASP A 336 15.28 13.20 -16.93
N ILE A 337 15.89 12.31 -16.12
CA ILE A 337 15.21 11.65 -15.00
C ILE A 337 14.69 12.68 -13.99
N PHE A 338 15.50 13.68 -13.64
CA PHE A 338 15.10 14.76 -12.75
C PHE A 338 13.98 15.61 -13.33
N ASP A 339 14.09 15.96 -14.61
CA ASP A 339 13.08 16.75 -15.31
C ASP A 339 11.73 16.01 -15.33
N LEU A 340 11.73 14.68 -15.52
CA LEU A 340 10.54 13.83 -15.44
C LEU A 340 9.99 13.71 -14.00
N GLU A 341 10.85 13.47 -13.00
CA GLU A 341 10.43 13.34 -11.60
C GLU A 341 9.75 14.61 -11.08
N TYR A 342 10.28 15.78 -11.46
CA TYR A 342 9.78 17.10 -11.04
C TYR A 342 8.87 17.76 -12.10
N TRP A 343 8.38 16.96 -13.05
CA TRP A 343 7.43 17.44 -14.06
C TRP A 343 6.05 17.57 -13.44
N SER A 344 5.48 18.78 -13.45
CA SER A 344 4.20 19.08 -12.81
C SER A 344 3.04 18.26 -13.37
N LEU A 345 3.05 17.94 -14.67
CA LEU A 345 2.03 17.12 -15.31
C LEU A 345 2.05 15.67 -14.82
N GLU A 346 3.24 15.09 -14.67
CA GLU A 346 3.39 13.72 -14.19
C GLU A 346 3.11 13.62 -12.69
N GLN A 347 3.57 14.60 -11.91
CA GLN A 347 3.25 14.69 -10.48
C GLN A 347 1.74 14.84 -10.23
N ALA A 348 0.99 15.46 -11.16
CA ALA A 348 -0.46 15.55 -11.04
C ALA A 348 -1.15 14.16 -11.05
N LYS A 349 -0.51 13.10 -11.58
CA LYS A 349 -1.02 11.72 -11.56
C LYS A 349 -1.05 11.11 -10.15
N LEU A 350 -0.33 11.69 -9.18
CA LEU A 350 -0.27 11.19 -7.81
C LEU A 350 -1.46 11.65 -6.94
N GLY A 351 -2.30 12.55 -7.45
CA GLY A 351 -3.46 13.10 -6.74
C GLY A 351 -3.09 14.24 -5.77
N LYS A 352 -4.07 15.10 -5.45
CA LYS A 352 -3.91 16.27 -4.56
C LYS A 352 -4.82 16.23 -3.33
N GLY A 353 -5.37 15.06 -2.99
CA GLY A 353 -6.27 14.91 -1.85
C GLY A 353 -5.52 15.06 -0.53
N ALA A 354 -6.14 15.72 0.46
CA ALA A 354 -5.64 15.68 1.82
C ALA A 354 -5.66 14.22 2.33
N GLU A 355 -4.57 13.79 2.96
CA GLU A 355 -4.54 12.48 3.61
C GLU A 355 -5.59 12.43 4.71
N LYS A 356 -6.33 11.31 4.78
CA LYS A 356 -7.31 11.08 5.84
C LYS A 356 -6.59 10.92 7.20
N PRO A 357 -7.27 11.15 8.34
CA PRO A 357 -6.63 11.17 9.66
C PRO A 357 -5.85 9.91 10.04
N LEU A 358 -6.27 8.74 9.56
CA LEU A 358 -5.64 7.45 9.84
C LEU A 358 -4.93 6.87 8.62
N ALA A 359 -4.68 7.68 7.58
CA ALA A 359 -3.86 7.26 6.45
C ALA A 359 -2.50 6.73 6.92
N ARG A 360 -1.94 5.76 6.19
CA ARG A 360 -0.66 5.08 6.48
C ARG A 360 -0.63 4.20 7.74
N LYS A 361 -1.68 4.24 8.57
CA LYS A 361 -1.76 3.39 9.76
C LYS A 361 -2.21 1.98 9.39
N ILE A 362 -1.65 0.99 10.07
CA ILE A 362 -2.02 -0.43 9.95
C ILE A 362 -2.69 -0.83 11.27
N VAL A 363 -3.95 -1.28 11.17
CA VAL A 363 -4.81 -1.59 12.30
C VAL A 363 -5.15 -3.07 12.30
N VAL A 364 -4.98 -3.75 13.44
CA VAL A 364 -5.45 -5.12 13.63
C VAL A 364 -6.69 -5.10 14.51
N VAL A 365 -7.78 -5.73 14.08
CA VAL A 365 -9.02 -5.85 14.87
C VAL A 365 -9.36 -7.33 15.06
N THR A 366 -9.46 -7.79 16.31
CA THR A 366 -9.82 -9.18 16.65
C THR A 366 -11.32 -9.33 16.90
N GLY A 367 -11.91 -10.50 16.59
CA GLY A 367 -13.36 -10.69 16.68
C GLY A 367 -14.10 -9.77 15.71
N ALA A 368 -13.48 -9.56 14.54
CA ALA A 368 -13.86 -8.53 13.58
C ALA A 368 -14.86 -9.00 12.51
N GLY A 369 -15.27 -10.28 12.54
CA GLY A 369 -16.25 -10.82 11.61
C GLY A 369 -17.69 -10.36 11.87
N SER A 370 -17.97 -9.71 13.01
CA SER A 370 -19.33 -9.27 13.37
C SER A 370 -19.34 -8.14 14.41
N GLY A 371 -20.54 -7.59 14.67
CA GLY A 371 -20.81 -6.67 15.79
C GLY A 371 -19.86 -5.47 15.87
N ILE A 372 -19.36 -5.19 17.09
CA ILE A 372 -18.43 -4.10 17.39
C ILE A 372 -17.16 -4.19 16.53
N GLY A 373 -16.62 -5.39 16.35
CA GLY A 373 -15.40 -5.59 15.57
C GLY A 373 -15.58 -5.20 14.10
N ALA A 374 -16.67 -5.64 13.47
CA ALA A 374 -16.99 -5.27 12.09
C ALA A 374 -17.25 -3.77 11.92
N ALA A 375 -17.99 -3.14 12.83
CA ALA A 375 -18.19 -1.69 12.85
C ALA A 375 -16.86 -0.93 13.00
N THR A 376 -15.96 -1.45 13.84
CA THR A 376 -14.62 -0.89 14.06
C THR A 376 -13.77 -0.94 12.79
N VAL A 377 -13.77 -2.08 12.07
CA VAL A 377 -13.08 -2.19 10.77
C VAL A 377 -13.58 -1.12 9.80
N ARG A 378 -14.91 -0.96 9.67
CA ARG A 378 -15.50 0.06 8.79
C ARG A 378 -15.06 1.47 9.17
N ALA A 379 -15.06 1.80 10.47
CA ALA A 379 -14.66 3.13 10.95
C ALA A 379 -13.18 3.44 10.66
N PHE A 380 -12.26 2.50 10.94
CA PHE A 380 -10.83 2.68 10.64
C PHE A 380 -10.56 2.78 9.13
N ARG A 381 -11.24 1.97 8.31
CA ARG A 381 -11.15 2.06 6.83
C ARG A 381 -11.71 3.38 6.30
N ALA A 382 -12.82 3.86 6.86
CA ALA A 382 -13.36 5.18 6.52
C ALA A 382 -12.33 6.30 6.82
N GLY A 383 -11.56 6.16 7.90
CA GLY A 383 -10.43 7.01 8.28
C GLY A 383 -9.15 6.85 7.44
N GLY A 384 -9.09 5.89 6.52
CA GLY A 384 -7.98 5.68 5.59
C GLY A 384 -6.87 4.72 6.04
N ALA A 385 -7.02 4.04 7.18
CA ALA A 385 -6.07 3.03 7.64
C ALA A 385 -6.14 1.76 6.79
N GLU A 386 -5.04 1.00 6.68
CA GLU A 386 -5.09 -0.41 6.29
C GLU A 386 -5.54 -1.24 7.50
N VAL A 387 -6.44 -2.21 7.29
CA VAL A 387 -7.01 -2.97 8.40
C VAL A 387 -6.87 -4.48 8.16
N ALA A 388 -6.52 -5.21 9.20
CA ALA A 388 -6.56 -6.67 9.26
C ALA A 388 -7.74 -7.13 10.11
N VAL A 389 -8.62 -7.92 9.51
CA VAL A 389 -9.85 -8.48 10.08
C VAL A 389 -9.53 -9.88 10.61
N LEU A 390 -9.30 -9.99 11.92
CA LEU A 390 -9.00 -11.26 12.57
C LEU A 390 -10.27 -11.83 13.21
N ASP A 391 -10.62 -13.05 12.81
CA ASP A 391 -11.74 -13.79 13.42
C ASP A 391 -11.50 -15.30 13.33
N ARG A 392 -12.09 -16.06 14.27
CA ARG A 392 -12.07 -17.52 14.23
C ARG A 392 -12.91 -18.03 13.06
N ASP A 393 -14.00 -17.34 12.73
CA ASP A 393 -14.76 -17.56 11.51
C ASP A 393 -14.11 -16.84 10.33
N GLY A 394 -13.27 -17.57 9.59
CA GLY A 394 -12.60 -17.04 8.41
C GLY A 394 -13.54 -16.60 7.30
N LYS A 395 -14.78 -17.12 7.21
CA LYS A 395 -15.76 -16.68 6.20
C LYS A 395 -16.33 -15.31 6.56
N ALA A 396 -16.65 -15.10 7.83
CA ALA A 396 -17.11 -13.81 8.33
C ALA A 396 -16.01 -12.75 8.16
N ALA A 397 -14.76 -13.07 8.51
CA ALA A 397 -13.62 -12.20 8.28
C ALA A 397 -13.44 -11.83 6.80
N ALA A 398 -13.54 -12.82 5.90
CA ALA A 398 -13.45 -12.62 4.45
C ALA A 398 -14.56 -11.71 3.91
N ALA A 399 -15.79 -11.85 4.40
CA ALA A 399 -16.92 -11.00 3.98
C ALA A 399 -16.68 -9.53 4.33
N ILE A 400 -16.27 -9.23 5.58
CA ILE A 400 -15.96 -7.87 6.01
C ILE A 400 -14.74 -7.31 5.27
N ALA A 401 -13.74 -8.14 5.02
CA ALA A 401 -12.55 -7.74 4.27
C ALA A 401 -12.87 -7.36 2.82
N ALA A 402 -13.71 -8.15 2.14
CA ALA A 402 -14.16 -7.86 0.78
C ALA A 402 -15.00 -6.58 0.71
N GLU A 403 -15.89 -6.37 1.68
CA GLU A 403 -16.71 -5.16 1.79
C GLU A 403 -15.85 -3.89 1.92
N THR A 404 -14.77 -3.97 2.70
CA THR A 404 -14.00 -2.79 3.13
C THR A 404 -12.63 -2.63 2.46
N GLY A 405 -12.25 -3.57 1.59
CA GLY A 405 -10.92 -3.65 0.98
C GLY A 405 -9.81 -3.86 2.01
N SER A 406 -10.05 -4.73 3.00
CA SER A 406 -9.15 -5.04 4.11
C SER A 406 -8.52 -6.43 3.95
N LEU A 407 -7.58 -6.80 4.83
CA LEU A 407 -6.99 -8.13 4.89
C LEU A 407 -7.81 -9.05 5.80
N ALA A 408 -8.30 -10.20 5.30
CA ALA A 408 -8.93 -11.22 6.14
C ALA A 408 -7.89 -12.20 6.69
N VAL A 409 -7.96 -12.49 7.99
CA VAL A 409 -7.10 -13.49 8.62
C VAL A 409 -7.94 -14.38 9.54
N ARG A 410 -7.95 -15.69 9.28
CA ARG A 410 -8.52 -16.64 10.23
C ARG A 410 -7.58 -16.76 11.43
N CYS A 411 -8.05 -16.37 12.60
CA CYS A 411 -7.25 -16.38 13.82
C CYS A 411 -8.09 -16.85 15.01
N ASP A 412 -7.65 -17.91 15.68
CA ASP A 412 -8.16 -18.26 16.99
C ASP A 412 -7.30 -17.57 18.06
N VAL A 413 -7.85 -16.55 18.70
CA VAL A 413 -7.10 -15.75 19.67
C VAL A 413 -6.77 -16.50 20.96
N THR A 414 -7.37 -17.68 21.21
CA THR A 414 -6.98 -18.54 22.34
C THR A 414 -5.80 -19.45 22.01
N ASP A 415 -5.33 -19.48 20.76
CA ASP A 415 -4.12 -20.20 20.34
C ASP A 415 -2.97 -19.20 20.08
N PRO A 416 -1.94 -19.14 20.94
CA PRO A 416 -0.80 -18.26 20.74
C PRO A 416 -0.09 -18.43 19.39
N ALA A 417 -0.04 -19.64 18.84
CA ALA A 417 0.57 -19.87 17.52
C ALA A 417 -0.29 -19.28 16.41
N SER A 418 -1.62 -19.38 16.52
CA SER A 418 -2.55 -18.74 15.58
C SER A 418 -2.48 -17.22 15.65
N VAL A 419 -2.26 -16.63 16.84
CA VAL A 419 -2.06 -15.18 16.99
C VAL A 419 -0.75 -14.76 16.36
N HIS A 420 0.35 -15.46 16.67
CA HIS A 420 1.67 -15.15 16.10
C HIS A 420 1.67 -15.19 14.58
N ALA A 421 1.15 -16.27 13.98
CA ALA A 421 1.03 -16.39 12.53
C ALA A 421 0.16 -15.29 11.89
N ALA A 422 -0.89 -14.83 12.58
CA ALA A 422 -1.72 -13.74 12.09
C ALA A 422 -0.96 -12.40 12.06
N PHE A 423 -0.19 -12.09 13.10
CA PHE A 423 0.63 -10.87 13.16
C PHE A 423 1.83 -10.91 12.20
N ASP A 424 2.42 -12.09 11.99
CA ASP A 424 3.44 -12.29 10.94
C ASP A 424 2.84 -11.98 9.57
N TRP A 425 1.67 -12.56 9.25
CA TRP A 425 1.00 -12.31 7.98
C TRP A 425 0.65 -10.84 7.73
N VAL A 426 0.22 -10.12 8.78
CA VAL A 426 -0.02 -8.67 8.70
C VAL A 426 1.29 -7.91 8.43
N SER A 427 2.39 -8.30 9.09
CA SER A 427 3.71 -7.70 8.87
C SER A 427 4.25 -7.98 7.47
N GLU A 428 4.01 -9.18 6.93
CA GLU A 428 4.37 -9.53 5.55
C GLU A 428 3.55 -8.77 4.51
N THR A 429 2.26 -8.56 4.79
CA THR A 429 1.33 -7.92 3.85
C THR A 429 1.44 -6.40 3.84
N TYR A 430 1.55 -5.77 5.01
CA TYR A 430 1.51 -4.30 5.14
C TYR A 430 2.78 -3.69 5.73
N GLY A 431 3.68 -4.50 6.26
CA GLY A 431 4.97 -4.05 6.80
C GLY A 431 5.02 -3.86 8.31
N GLY A 432 3.91 -4.01 9.03
CA GLY A 432 3.89 -3.95 10.51
C GLY A 432 2.52 -3.62 11.07
N VAL A 433 2.48 -3.05 12.28
CA VAL A 433 1.23 -2.76 13.03
C VAL A 433 1.40 -1.46 13.83
N ASP A 434 0.43 -0.54 13.72
CA ASP A 434 0.44 0.72 14.47
C ASP A 434 -0.63 0.75 15.57
N ILE A 435 -1.78 0.10 15.32
CA ILE A 435 -2.93 0.12 16.21
C ILE A 435 -3.49 -1.29 16.33
N VAL A 436 -3.84 -1.71 17.54
CA VAL A 436 -4.55 -2.97 17.76
C VAL A 436 -5.81 -2.73 18.56
N VAL A 437 -6.95 -3.17 18.03
CA VAL A 437 -8.22 -3.24 18.74
C VAL A 437 -8.44 -4.69 19.17
N SER A 438 -8.07 -4.97 20.42
CA SER A 438 -8.26 -6.25 21.09
C SER A 438 -9.71 -6.36 21.58
N ASN A 439 -10.58 -6.80 20.67
CA ASN A 439 -12.04 -6.80 20.82
C ASN A 439 -12.67 -8.19 21.06
N ALA A 440 -12.01 -9.29 20.68
CA ALA A 440 -12.60 -10.63 20.79
C ALA A 440 -13.04 -10.94 22.24
N GLY A 441 -14.18 -11.63 22.39
CA GLY A 441 -14.73 -11.98 23.69
C GLY A 441 -16.07 -12.69 23.61
N ALA A 442 -16.43 -13.38 24.70
CA ALA A 442 -17.74 -14.02 24.88
C ALA A 442 -18.14 -14.00 26.36
N ALA A 443 -19.44 -14.08 26.67
CA ALA A 443 -19.92 -14.08 28.05
C ALA A 443 -20.29 -15.48 28.53
N TRP A 444 -19.60 -15.93 29.58
CA TRP A 444 -20.01 -17.04 30.42
C TRP A 444 -20.83 -16.52 31.60
N GLN A 445 -21.91 -17.24 31.93
CA GLN A 445 -22.84 -16.87 33.00
C GLN A 445 -22.88 -17.96 34.09
N GLY A 446 -23.06 -17.54 35.32
CA GLY A 446 -23.24 -18.39 36.49
C GLY A 446 -22.95 -17.65 37.78
N ARG A 447 -23.58 -18.10 38.88
CA ARG A 447 -23.23 -17.69 40.24
C ARG A 447 -21.79 -18.13 40.50
N ILE A 448 -20.93 -17.19 40.85
CA ILE A 448 -19.47 -17.43 40.83
C ILE A 448 -19.02 -18.62 41.69
N GLY A 449 -19.69 -18.88 42.82
CA GLY A 449 -19.36 -20.00 43.70
C GLY A 449 -19.80 -21.38 43.19
N ASP A 450 -20.66 -21.44 42.17
CA ASP A 450 -21.17 -22.69 41.58
C ASP A 450 -20.60 -22.98 40.19
N VAL A 451 -19.87 -22.03 39.61
CA VAL A 451 -19.25 -22.18 38.29
C VAL A 451 -18.06 -23.12 38.44
N ASP A 452 -18.01 -24.16 37.61
CA ASP A 452 -16.89 -25.09 37.63
C ASP A 452 -15.59 -24.43 37.13
N ASP A 453 -14.46 -24.98 37.58
CA ASP A 453 -13.13 -24.47 37.26
C ASP A 453 -12.84 -24.45 35.75
N ALA A 454 -13.36 -25.40 34.98
CA ALA A 454 -13.10 -25.49 33.55
C ALA A 454 -13.79 -24.35 32.79
N THR A 455 -15.03 -24.06 33.14
CA THR A 455 -15.82 -22.93 32.63
C THR A 455 -15.15 -21.60 32.96
N LEU A 456 -14.72 -21.42 34.21
CA LEU A 456 -14.03 -20.19 34.61
C LEU A 456 -12.70 -20.02 33.85
N ARG A 457 -11.89 -21.07 33.74
CA ARG A 457 -10.64 -21.06 32.97
C ARG A 457 -10.87 -20.73 31.51
N GLN A 458 -11.85 -21.36 30.86
CA GLN A 458 -12.19 -21.07 29.46
C GLN A 458 -12.54 -19.59 29.25
N SER A 459 -13.26 -18.98 30.20
CA SER A 459 -13.55 -17.55 30.16
C SER A 459 -12.29 -16.69 30.28
N PHE A 460 -11.33 -17.07 31.14
CA PHE A 460 -10.03 -16.40 31.22
C PHE A 460 -9.18 -16.57 29.97
N GLU A 461 -9.19 -17.75 29.35
CA GLU A 461 -8.48 -17.98 28.08
C GLU A 461 -8.94 -16.98 27.01
N LEU A 462 -10.26 -16.83 26.84
CA LEU A 462 -10.79 -15.92 25.83
C LEU A 462 -10.78 -14.44 26.25
N ASN A 463 -11.21 -14.10 27.47
CA ASN A 463 -11.45 -12.71 27.89
C ASN A 463 -10.25 -12.05 28.60
N PHE A 464 -9.13 -12.77 28.77
CA PHE A 464 -7.89 -12.22 29.35
C PHE A 464 -6.64 -12.67 28.60
N TRP A 465 -6.33 -13.98 28.56
CA TRP A 465 -5.08 -14.47 27.98
C TRP A 465 -4.98 -14.19 26.48
N SER A 466 -6.09 -14.23 25.75
CA SER A 466 -6.14 -13.82 24.35
C SER A 466 -5.70 -12.36 24.16
N HIS A 467 -6.18 -11.43 25.00
CA HIS A 467 -5.83 -10.02 24.95
C HIS A 467 -4.35 -9.79 25.28
N GLN A 468 -3.81 -10.57 26.24
CA GLN A 468 -2.38 -10.57 26.56
C GLN A 468 -1.54 -11.04 25.37
N SER A 469 -1.90 -12.16 24.75
CA SER A 469 -1.19 -12.70 23.58
C SER A 469 -1.19 -11.72 22.40
N VAL A 470 -2.34 -11.12 22.12
CA VAL A 470 -2.51 -10.08 21.09
C VAL A 470 -1.65 -8.85 21.37
N ALA A 471 -1.64 -8.35 22.60
CA ALA A 471 -0.84 -7.19 22.99
C ALA A 471 0.67 -7.45 22.92
N GLN A 472 1.13 -8.64 23.33
CA GLN A 472 2.55 -9.02 23.24
C GLN A 472 3.07 -9.03 21.81
N ASN A 473 2.31 -9.62 20.87
CA ASN A 473 2.68 -9.64 19.45
C ASN A 473 2.70 -8.21 18.86
N ALA A 474 1.69 -7.39 19.19
CA ALA A 474 1.62 -6.01 18.76
C ALA A 474 2.84 -5.18 19.23
N VAL A 475 3.16 -5.26 20.53
CA VAL A 475 4.30 -4.54 21.13
C VAL A 475 5.62 -4.97 20.52
N SER A 476 5.82 -6.26 20.26
CA SER A 476 7.03 -6.77 19.61
C SER A 476 7.27 -6.07 18.26
N ILE A 477 6.22 -6.00 17.42
CA ILE A 477 6.26 -5.32 16.12
C ILE A 477 6.46 -3.81 16.29
N MET A 478 5.70 -3.17 17.17
CA MET A 478 5.79 -1.72 17.42
C MET A 478 7.20 -1.30 17.85
N ARG A 479 7.87 -2.09 18.71
CA ARG A 479 9.26 -1.85 19.14
C ARG A 479 10.26 -2.08 18.00
N ALA A 480 10.05 -3.08 17.16
CA ALA A 480 10.89 -3.31 15.99
C ALA A 480 10.83 -2.11 15.02
N GLN A 481 9.62 -1.57 14.77
CA GLN A 481 9.42 -0.35 13.98
C GLN A 481 10.01 0.89 14.65
N GLY A 482 9.86 1.05 15.96
CA GLY A 482 10.30 2.26 16.67
C GLY A 482 9.44 3.51 16.39
N ASN A 483 8.21 3.32 15.91
CA ASN A 483 7.28 4.41 15.58
C ASN A 483 6.21 4.65 16.67
N GLY A 484 6.36 4.03 17.84
CA GLY A 484 5.31 3.95 18.85
C GLY A 484 4.13 3.07 18.41
N GLY A 485 2.97 3.28 19.03
CA GLY A 485 1.74 2.56 18.66
C GLY A 485 0.57 2.81 19.62
N CYS A 486 -0.54 2.12 19.39
CA CYS A 486 -1.73 2.21 20.23
C CYS A 486 -2.40 0.85 20.44
N LEU A 487 -2.49 0.42 21.69
CA LEU A 487 -3.28 -0.73 22.13
C LEU A 487 -4.65 -0.24 22.60
N LEU A 488 -5.71 -0.85 22.08
CA LEU A 488 -7.09 -0.52 22.39
C LEU A 488 -7.82 -1.79 22.82
N PHE A 489 -8.36 -1.80 24.04
CA PHE A 489 -9.02 -2.98 24.61
C PHE A 489 -10.53 -2.77 24.68
N ASN A 490 -11.31 -3.74 24.19
CA ASN A 490 -12.74 -3.78 24.46
C ASN A 490 -12.98 -4.41 25.84
N THR A 491 -13.24 -3.56 26.82
CA THR A 491 -13.57 -3.97 28.18
C THR A 491 -15.08 -4.16 28.32
N SER A 492 -15.64 -3.97 29.51
CA SER A 492 -17.07 -4.13 29.73
C SER A 492 -17.45 -3.43 31.02
N LYS A 493 -18.72 -3.02 31.11
CA LYS A 493 -19.34 -2.63 32.38
C LYS A 493 -19.03 -3.62 33.50
N GLN A 494 -18.98 -4.91 33.17
CA GLN A 494 -18.77 -6.00 34.12
C GLN A 494 -17.40 -5.95 34.81
N ALA A 495 -16.43 -5.21 34.24
CA ALA A 495 -15.13 -4.96 34.86
C ALA A 495 -15.20 -3.98 36.04
N VAL A 496 -16.24 -3.14 36.10
CA VAL A 496 -16.38 -2.02 37.05
C VAL A 496 -17.57 -2.23 37.97
N ASN A 497 -18.70 -2.65 37.40
CA ASN A 497 -19.96 -2.85 38.11
C ASN A 497 -20.54 -4.22 37.75
N PRO A 498 -20.22 -5.26 38.53
CA PRO A 498 -20.60 -6.63 38.23
C PRO A 498 -22.12 -6.81 38.26
N GLY A 499 -22.63 -7.57 37.31
CA GLY A 499 -24.01 -8.02 37.25
C GLY A 499 -24.18 -9.38 37.94
N GLN A 500 -25.42 -9.66 38.34
CA GLN A 500 -25.80 -10.98 38.82
C GLN A 500 -25.49 -12.06 37.76
N ASP A 501 -24.91 -13.17 38.20
CA ASP A 501 -24.53 -14.32 37.38
C ASP A 501 -23.51 -14.02 36.26
N PHE A 502 -22.74 -12.94 36.39
CA PHE A 502 -21.71 -12.57 35.42
C PHE A 502 -20.27 -12.71 35.93
N GLY A 503 -20.08 -13.28 37.12
CA GLY A 503 -18.75 -13.46 37.72
C GLY A 503 -17.70 -14.01 36.75
N PRO A 504 -17.97 -15.14 36.05
CA PRO A 504 -17.01 -15.73 35.12
C PRO A 504 -16.59 -14.83 33.97
N TYR A 505 -17.41 -13.87 33.55
CA TYR A 505 -17.09 -12.90 32.50
C TYR A 505 -16.51 -11.59 33.05
N GLY A 506 -17.07 -11.08 34.15
CA GLY A 506 -16.65 -9.84 34.77
C GLY A 506 -15.23 -9.90 35.33
N LEU A 507 -14.84 -11.02 35.96
CA LEU A 507 -13.51 -11.22 36.52
C LEU A 507 -12.38 -11.08 35.47
N PRO A 508 -12.38 -11.82 34.34
CA PRO A 508 -11.35 -11.64 33.33
C PRO A 508 -11.43 -10.27 32.63
N LYS A 509 -12.61 -9.65 32.50
CA LYS A 509 -12.70 -8.27 31.97
C LYS A 509 -12.13 -7.22 32.93
N ALA A 510 -12.27 -7.40 34.24
CA ALA A 510 -11.59 -6.59 35.25
C ALA A 510 -10.06 -6.75 35.19
N ALA A 511 -9.59 -7.99 35.02
CA ALA A 511 -8.16 -8.27 34.81
C ALA A 511 -7.65 -7.61 33.52
N THR A 512 -8.40 -7.65 32.43
CA THR A 512 -8.06 -6.99 31.15
C THR A 512 -8.04 -5.47 31.27
N LEU A 513 -8.94 -4.86 32.05
CA LEU A 513 -8.90 -3.42 32.32
C LEU A 513 -7.61 -3.03 33.06
N PHE A 514 -7.16 -3.84 34.02
CA PHE A 514 -5.89 -3.60 34.70
C PHE A 514 -4.69 -3.88 33.78
N LEU A 515 -4.76 -4.94 32.96
CA LEU A 515 -3.74 -5.26 31.97
C LEU A 515 -3.47 -4.10 31.02
N MET A 516 -4.52 -3.45 30.52
CA MET A 516 -4.41 -2.26 29.68
C MET A 516 -3.57 -1.16 30.36
N ARG A 517 -3.80 -0.91 31.66
CA ARG A 517 -3.04 0.09 32.43
C ARG A 517 -1.59 -0.34 32.63
N GLN A 518 -1.33 -1.63 32.82
CA GLN A 518 0.02 -2.17 32.92
C GLN A 518 0.81 -1.94 31.62
N TYR A 519 0.21 -2.18 30.45
CA TYR A 519 0.85 -1.86 29.16
C TYR A 519 1.11 -0.37 28.98
N ALA A 520 0.20 0.51 29.45
CA ALA A 520 0.43 1.95 29.40
C ALA A 520 1.63 2.36 30.24
N LEU A 521 1.80 1.75 31.42
CA LEU A 521 2.92 2.00 32.33
C LEU A 521 4.25 1.48 31.73
N ASP A 522 4.25 0.23 31.27
CA ASP A 522 5.49 -0.46 30.88
C ASP A 522 6.02 0.01 29.51
N HIS A 523 5.13 0.35 28.57
CA HIS A 523 5.50 0.69 27.19
C HIS A 523 5.27 2.16 26.81
N GLY A 524 4.87 3.01 27.76
CA GLY A 524 4.75 4.45 27.53
C GLY A 524 6.08 5.08 27.06
N ALA A 525 7.21 4.62 27.59
CA ALA A 525 8.55 5.07 27.18
C ALA A 525 8.93 4.61 25.77
N ASP A 526 8.33 3.53 25.27
CA ASP A 526 8.47 3.08 23.87
C ASP A 526 7.57 3.89 22.91
N GLY A 527 6.81 4.87 23.41
CA GLY A 527 5.82 5.61 22.63
C GLY A 527 4.55 4.81 22.32
N ILE A 528 4.31 3.69 23.02
CA ILE A 528 3.14 2.84 22.83
C ILE A 528 2.09 3.23 23.87
N ARG A 529 0.96 3.74 23.38
CA ARG A 529 -0.19 4.10 24.21
C ARG A 529 -1.08 2.87 24.41
N SER A 530 -1.81 2.84 25.51
CA SER A 530 -2.75 1.77 25.81
C SER A 530 -4.00 2.33 26.47
N ASN A 531 -5.17 2.08 25.89
CA ASN A 531 -6.45 2.62 26.35
C ASN A 531 -7.55 1.55 26.23
N ALA A 532 -8.70 1.81 26.85
CA ALA A 532 -9.85 0.92 26.78
C ALA A 532 -11.14 1.66 26.38
N VAL A 533 -12.05 0.91 25.76
CA VAL A 533 -13.45 1.30 25.65
C VAL A 533 -14.28 0.40 26.56
N ASN A 534 -15.15 1.01 27.35
CA ASN A 534 -16.08 0.35 28.25
C ASN A 534 -17.50 0.47 27.68
N ALA A 535 -17.93 -0.54 26.93
CA ALA A 535 -19.25 -0.58 26.32
C ALA A 535 -20.30 -1.25 27.23
N ASP A 536 -21.56 -0.80 27.13
CA ASP A 536 -22.72 -1.46 27.75
C ASP A 536 -23.81 -1.74 26.71
N ARG A 537 -24.47 -2.90 26.85
CA ARG A 537 -25.65 -3.33 26.07
C ARG A 537 -25.59 -3.04 24.57
N ILE A 538 -24.60 -3.59 23.88
CA ILE A 538 -24.50 -3.51 22.41
C ILE A 538 -25.05 -4.79 21.78
N ARG A 539 -26.05 -4.67 20.89
CA ARG A 539 -26.54 -5.82 20.11
C ARG A 539 -25.39 -6.42 19.31
N SER A 540 -25.12 -7.69 19.57
CA SER A 540 -23.95 -8.39 19.04
C SER A 540 -24.12 -9.89 19.21
N GLY A 541 -23.15 -10.70 18.75
CA GLY A 541 -23.15 -12.13 19.06
C GLY A 541 -23.07 -12.45 20.57
N LEU A 542 -22.72 -11.46 21.42
CA LEU A 542 -22.59 -11.61 22.87
C LEU A 542 -23.89 -11.20 23.61
N LEU A 543 -24.62 -10.22 23.07
CA LEU A 543 -25.96 -9.82 23.51
C LEU A 543 -26.90 -9.91 22.31
N ASP A 544 -27.43 -11.11 22.07
CA ASP A 544 -28.34 -11.42 20.99
C ASP A 544 -29.81 -11.13 21.36
N ASP A 545 -30.72 -11.22 20.39
CA ASP A 545 -32.14 -10.94 20.62
C ASP A 545 -32.76 -11.88 21.66
N THR A 546 -32.29 -13.13 21.75
CA THR A 546 -32.74 -14.09 22.76
C THR A 546 -32.39 -13.61 24.17
N MET A 547 -31.15 -13.17 24.39
CA MET A 547 -30.68 -12.66 25.66
C MET A 547 -31.36 -11.33 26.01
N ILE A 548 -31.58 -10.46 25.02
CA ILE A 548 -32.29 -9.19 25.20
C ILE A 548 -33.73 -9.43 25.66
N ALA A 549 -34.48 -10.30 24.96
CA ALA A 549 -35.85 -10.66 25.32
C ALA A 549 -35.94 -11.30 26.71
N SER A 550 -34.99 -12.19 27.05
CA SER A 550 -34.93 -12.81 28.38
C SER A 550 -34.71 -11.78 29.49
N ARG A 551 -33.77 -10.85 29.29
CA ARG A 551 -33.39 -9.87 30.31
C ARG A 551 -34.35 -8.71 30.45
N SER A 552 -34.92 -8.23 29.34
CA SER A 552 -35.98 -7.23 29.38
C SER A 552 -37.15 -7.75 30.22
N LYS A 553 -37.59 -8.99 29.97
CA LYS A 553 -38.63 -9.68 30.75
C LYS A 553 -38.25 -9.83 32.22
N ALA A 554 -37.02 -10.28 32.53
CA ALA A 554 -36.56 -10.44 33.91
C ALA A 554 -36.56 -9.13 34.71
N ARG A 555 -36.47 -7.98 34.02
CA ARG A 555 -36.49 -6.64 34.61
C ARG A 555 -37.85 -5.94 34.51
N GLY A 556 -38.86 -6.58 33.94
CA GLY A 556 -40.18 -5.98 33.72
C GLY A 556 -40.16 -4.80 32.74
N LEU A 557 -39.23 -4.80 31.78
CA LEU A 557 -39.04 -3.74 30.79
C LEU A 557 -39.39 -4.24 29.38
N SER A 558 -39.74 -3.32 28.48
CA SER A 558 -39.70 -3.62 27.04
C SER A 558 -38.25 -3.79 26.57
N GLU A 559 -38.03 -4.41 25.40
CA GLU A 559 -36.67 -4.50 24.85
C GLU A 559 -36.08 -3.11 24.54
N ALA A 560 -36.92 -2.18 24.05
CA ALA A 560 -36.51 -0.81 23.80
C ALA A 560 -36.09 -0.11 25.10
N ASP A 561 -36.88 -0.23 26.17
CA ASP A 561 -36.54 0.35 27.49
C ASP A 561 -35.34 -0.36 28.13
N TYR A 562 -35.14 -1.64 27.86
CA TYR A 562 -33.96 -2.37 28.33
C TYR A 562 -32.69 -1.90 27.62
N MET A 563 -32.73 -1.69 26.30
CA MET A 563 -31.57 -1.25 25.51
C MET A 563 -31.31 0.26 25.67
N GLY A 564 -32.37 1.06 25.82
CA GLY A 564 -32.32 2.51 26.00
C GLY A 564 -32.42 2.99 27.45
N GLY A 565 -32.48 2.08 28.43
CA GLY A 565 -32.64 2.40 29.86
C GLY A 565 -31.38 2.98 30.52
N ASN A 566 -30.83 4.03 29.92
CA ASN A 566 -29.68 4.81 30.34
C ASN A 566 -30.06 6.31 30.41
N LEU A 567 -29.16 7.17 30.91
CA LEU A 567 -29.48 8.58 31.16
C LEU A 567 -29.80 9.37 29.88
N LEU A 568 -29.26 8.97 28.74
CA LEU A 568 -29.54 9.58 27.44
C LEU A 568 -30.77 8.99 26.74
N GLN A 569 -31.41 7.98 27.32
CA GLN A 569 -32.61 7.32 26.79
C GLN A 569 -32.46 6.83 25.34
N ARG A 570 -31.26 6.34 24.98
CA ARG A 570 -30.94 5.90 23.61
C ARG A 570 -30.30 4.52 23.60
N GLU A 571 -30.59 3.73 22.57
CA GLU A 571 -29.82 2.52 22.31
C GLU A 571 -28.39 2.90 21.88
N VAL A 572 -27.40 2.22 22.47
CA VAL A 572 -25.98 2.39 22.12
C VAL A 572 -25.62 1.33 21.09
N THR A 573 -24.97 1.76 20.02
CA THR A 573 -24.72 0.92 18.85
C THR A 573 -23.26 0.48 18.75
N ALA A 574 -23.00 -0.51 17.88
CA ALA A 574 -21.63 -0.90 17.54
C ALA A 574 -20.82 0.25 16.92
N ASP A 575 -21.48 1.13 16.16
CA ASP A 575 -20.84 2.29 15.53
C ASP A 575 -20.43 3.35 16.57
N ASP A 576 -21.22 3.55 17.64
CA ASP A 576 -20.85 4.43 18.75
C ASP A 576 -19.55 3.94 19.43
N VAL A 577 -19.41 2.62 19.62
CA VAL A 577 -18.20 2.01 20.20
C VAL A 577 -17.01 2.09 19.24
N ALA A 578 -17.24 1.84 17.95
CA ALA A 578 -16.23 1.96 16.91
C ALA A 578 -15.65 3.38 16.83
N GLN A 579 -16.51 4.40 16.92
CA GLN A 579 -16.07 5.80 16.94
C GLN A 579 -15.18 6.10 18.16
N ALA A 580 -15.52 5.59 19.34
CA ALA A 580 -14.68 5.78 20.52
C ALA A 580 -13.29 5.14 20.38
N PHE A 581 -13.17 4.00 19.69
CA PHE A 581 -11.85 3.43 19.35
C PHE A 581 -11.07 4.32 18.39
N VAL A 582 -11.72 4.89 17.37
CA VAL A 582 -11.09 5.84 16.44
C VAL A 582 -10.63 7.09 17.18
N ASP A 583 -11.45 7.65 18.06
CA ASP A 583 -11.11 8.84 18.84
C ASP A 583 -9.90 8.60 19.76
N LEU A 584 -9.85 7.46 20.44
CA LEU A 584 -8.69 7.07 21.26
C LEU A 584 -7.43 6.79 20.44
N ALA A 585 -7.58 6.26 19.21
CA ALA A 585 -6.47 6.10 18.29
C ALA A 585 -5.90 7.47 17.85
N LEU A 586 -6.75 8.46 17.64
CA LEU A 586 -6.37 9.83 17.25
C LEU A 586 -5.88 10.70 18.42
N ALA A 587 -6.21 10.33 19.66
CA ALA A 587 -5.79 11.05 20.86
C ALA A 587 -4.32 10.76 21.22
N GLU A 588 -3.37 11.32 20.47
CA GLU A 588 -1.93 11.03 20.59
C GLU A 588 -1.31 11.38 21.96
N SER A 589 -1.95 12.25 22.76
CA SER A 589 -1.52 12.58 24.12
C SER A 589 -2.25 11.79 25.22
N THR A 590 -3.02 10.76 24.86
CA THR A 590 -3.88 10.01 25.80
C THR A 590 -3.42 8.55 25.93
N THR A 591 -3.10 8.13 27.15
CA THR A 591 -2.79 6.75 27.54
C THR A 591 -3.39 6.41 28.91
N ALA A 592 -3.59 5.14 29.21
CA ALA A 592 -4.28 4.60 30.38
C ALA A 592 -5.75 5.07 30.55
N ALA A 593 -6.34 5.67 29.52
CA ALA A 593 -7.72 6.14 29.56
C ALA A 593 -8.71 4.99 29.35
N THR A 594 -9.91 5.15 29.89
CA THR A 594 -11.04 4.28 29.58
C THR A 594 -12.25 5.13 29.24
N VAL A 595 -12.72 5.03 28.00
CA VAL A 595 -13.88 5.78 27.51
C VAL A 595 -15.11 4.91 27.65
N THR A 596 -16.09 5.38 28.42
CA THR A 596 -17.36 4.68 28.59
C THR A 596 -18.33 5.05 27.48
N VAL A 597 -18.94 4.04 26.84
CA VAL A 597 -19.91 4.18 25.75
C VAL A 597 -21.15 3.36 26.14
N ASP A 598 -22.03 3.97 26.95
CA ASP A 598 -23.15 3.28 27.59
C ASP A 598 -24.43 4.12 27.76
N GLY A 599 -24.48 5.31 27.14
CA GLY A 599 -25.60 6.25 27.27
C GLY A 599 -25.77 6.85 28.67
N GLY A 600 -24.73 6.79 29.52
CA GLY A 600 -24.73 7.33 30.87
C GLY A 600 -25.22 6.35 31.92
N ASN A 601 -24.88 5.07 31.83
CA ASN A 601 -25.24 4.11 32.87
C ASN A 601 -24.37 4.32 34.12
N ILE A 602 -24.88 5.17 35.02
CA ILE A 602 -24.16 5.71 36.20
C ILE A 602 -23.55 4.64 37.11
N ALA A 603 -24.13 3.44 37.18
CA ALA A 603 -23.58 2.35 37.96
C ALA A 603 -22.23 1.87 37.43
N ALA A 604 -21.96 2.04 36.13
CA ALA A 604 -20.71 1.67 35.47
C ALA A 604 -19.74 2.86 35.28
N ALA A 605 -20.05 4.02 35.86
CA ALA A 605 -19.19 5.20 35.76
C ALA A 605 -17.85 4.94 36.46
N LEU A 606 -16.77 5.19 35.74
CA LEU A 606 -15.41 5.09 36.26
C LEU A 606 -15.11 6.31 37.14
N ARG A 607 -14.63 6.07 38.36
CA ARG A 607 -14.25 7.11 39.33
C ARG A 607 -12.75 7.10 39.58
#